data_AF-A0A970NDA5-F1
#
_entry.id   AF-A0A970NDA5-F1
#
_cell.length_a   1.000
_cell.length_b   1.000
_cell.length_c   1.000
_cell.angle_alpha   90.00
_cell.angle_beta   90.00
_cell.angle_gamma   90.00
#
_symmetry.space_group_name_H-M   'P 1'
#
loop_
_entity.id
_entity.type
_entity.pdbx_description
1 polymer ?
#
loop_
_entity_poly.entity_id
_entity_poly.type
_entity_poly.pdbx_seq_one_letter_code
_entity_poly.pdbx_strand_id
1 'polypeptide(L)'
;MRTVLRKLSRQQVLNHEELDRLMEYGGGLRAGSPPSYELFYERYAAILYHDYNVHLPRSNYSVDDLYDFLLAHPELARHLRAKPLDMAMFPVESHDYLGSAQGLDILYNTVLPALEYIQSLDPKSRDLPRPRLSELVIKYESGNPLKETGLKTHFNRLGTYTFISRLQSVRYLRGTKASQDRIDVVAGDLLGGIFTNKAKSIYYYIYLTENDRGKASHACRVLNRDLYGLIYED
;
A
#
# COMPACT_ATOMS: atom_id res chain seq x y z
N MET A 1 -14.27 -32.57 -10.82
CA MET A 1 -13.21 -32.25 -9.82
C MET A 1 -12.21 -33.37 -9.57
N ARG A 2 -12.61 -34.63 -9.34
CA ARG A 2 -11.70 -35.76 -9.03
C ARG A 2 -10.49 -35.92 -9.98
N THR A 3 -10.68 -35.72 -11.28
CA THR A 3 -9.60 -35.79 -12.28
C THR A 3 -8.57 -34.67 -12.12
N VAL A 4 -9.03 -33.43 -11.85
CA VAL A 4 -8.19 -32.25 -11.62
C VAL A 4 -7.37 -32.41 -10.34
N LEU A 5 -8.01 -32.81 -9.24
CA LEU A 5 -7.32 -33.09 -7.98
C LEU A 5 -6.27 -34.20 -8.12
N ARG A 6 -6.57 -35.26 -8.89
CA ARG A 6 -5.61 -36.33 -9.17
C ARG A 6 -4.42 -35.86 -10.01
N LYS A 7 -4.64 -34.96 -10.98
CA LYS A 7 -3.57 -34.32 -11.76
C LYS A 7 -2.67 -33.50 -10.83
N LEU A 8 -3.27 -32.66 -9.99
CA LEU A 8 -2.56 -31.81 -9.04
C LEU A 8 -1.74 -32.63 -8.03
N SER A 9 -2.31 -33.72 -7.48
CA SER A 9 -1.58 -34.65 -6.59
C SER A 9 -0.43 -35.40 -7.28
N ARG A 10 -0.45 -35.49 -8.62
CA ARG A 10 0.63 -36.09 -9.42
C ARG A 10 1.56 -35.04 -10.03
N GLN A 11 1.44 -33.77 -9.62
CA GLN A 11 2.19 -32.63 -10.17
C GLN A 11 2.08 -32.52 -11.70
N GLN A 12 0.93 -32.92 -12.25
CA GLN A 12 0.65 -32.73 -13.66
C GLN A 12 0.12 -31.32 -13.89
N VAL A 13 0.59 -30.68 -14.95
CA VAL A 13 0.18 -29.31 -15.32
C VAL A 13 -1.33 -29.26 -15.57
N LEU A 14 -1.99 -28.33 -14.88
CA LEU A 14 -3.38 -27.96 -15.10
C LEU A 14 -3.46 -26.91 -16.20
N ASN A 15 -4.44 -27.03 -17.08
CA ASN A 15 -4.78 -25.93 -17.99
C ASN A 15 -5.61 -24.85 -17.27
N HIS A 16 -5.84 -23.71 -17.94
CA HIS A 16 -6.60 -22.58 -17.34
C HIS A 16 -8.00 -22.99 -16.86
N GLU A 17 -8.79 -23.70 -17.67
CA GLU A 17 -10.13 -24.13 -17.27
C GLU A 17 -10.13 -25.10 -16.08
N GLU A 18 -9.10 -25.94 -15.98
CA GLU A 18 -8.93 -26.86 -14.86
C GLU A 18 -8.55 -26.11 -13.58
N LEU A 19 -7.70 -25.10 -13.70
CA LEU A 19 -7.33 -24.22 -12.59
C LEU A 19 -8.54 -23.38 -12.12
N ASP A 20 -9.29 -22.76 -13.02
CA ASP A 20 -10.47 -21.95 -12.67
C ASP A 20 -11.52 -22.80 -11.94
N ARG A 21 -11.81 -24.00 -12.46
CA ARG A 21 -12.73 -24.94 -11.79
C ARG A 21 -12.21 -25.37 -10.41
N LEU A 22 -10.89 -25.50 -10.25
CA LEU A 22 -10.29 -25.84 -8.97
C LEU A 22 -10.44 -24.69 -7.96
N MET A 23 -10.26 -23.45 -8.41
CA MET A 23 -10.44 -22.25 -7.58
C MET A 23 -11.89 -22.07 -7.17
N GLU A 24 -12.83 -22.26 -8.09
CA GLU A 24 -14.27 -22.23 -7.81
C GLU A 24 -14.66 -23.31 -6.79
N TYR A 25 -14.13 -24.53 -6.95
CA TYR A 25 -14.34 -25.61 -6.01
C TYR A 25 -13.76 -25.31 -4.62
N GLY A 26 -12.55 -24.76 -4.55
CA GLY A 26 -11.94 -24.31 -3.30
C GLY A 26 -12.80 -23.24 -2.60
N GLY A 27 -13.30 -22.26 -3.36
CA GLY A 27 -14.22 -21.24 -2.85
C GLY A 27 -15.53 -21.84 -2.32
N GLY A 28 -16.12 -22.78 -3.05
CA GLY A 28 -17.33 -23.51 -2.63
C GLY A 28 -17.12 -24.32 -1.35
N LEU A 29 -15.97 -24.99 -1.21
CA LEU A 29 -15.59 -25.67 0.03
C LEU A 29 -15.46 -24.69 1.19
N ARG A 30 -14.80 -23.55 0.96
CA ARG A 30 -14.57 -22.54 2.00
C ARG A 30 -15.87 -21.92 2.52
N ALA A 31 -16.86 -21.75 1.65
CA ALA A 31 -18.17 -21.22 2.03
C ALA A 31 -19.11 -22.28 2.64
N GLY A 32 -19.08 -23.53 2.14
CA GLY A 32 -20.06 -24.56 2.49
C GLY A 32 -19.58 -25.63 3.48
N SER A 33 -18.26 -25.83 3.64
CA SER A 33 -17.68 -26.89 4.48
C SER A 33 -16.25 -26.55 4.93
N PRO A 34 -16.09 -25.74 6.00
CA PRO A 34 -14.78 -25.35 6.52
C PRO A 34 -13.83 -26.53 6.81
N PRO A 35 -14.27 -27.67 7.40
CA PRO A 35 -13.39 -28.81 7.62
C PRO A 35 -12.85 -29.44 6.33
N SER A 36 -13.66 -29.44 5.26
CA SER A 36 -13.22 -29.94 3.96
C SER A 36 -12.28 -28.97 3.26
N TYR A 37 -12.48 -27.67 3.50
CA TYR A 37 -11.57 -26.65 2.99
C TYR A 37 -10.20 -26.71 3.67
N GLU A 38 -10.10 -26.94 4.98
CA GLU A 38 -8.80 -27.07 5.66
C GLU A 38 -7.99 -28.23 5.06
N LEU A 39 -8.62 -29.38 4.85
CA LEU A 39 -7.97 -30.53 4.19
C LEU A 39 -7.53 -30.23 2.75
N PHE A 40 -8.31 -29.42 2.03
CA PHE A 40 -7.97 -28.96 0.69
C PHE A 40 -6.77 -27.99 0.73
N TYR A 41 -6.79 -27.04 1.66
CA TYR A 41 -5.74 -26.06 1.88
C TYR A 41 -4.41 -26.75 2.23
N GLU A 42 -4.40 -27.60 3.26
CA GLU A 42 -3.20 -28.32 3.71
C GLU A 42 -2.54 -29.13 2.58
N ARG A 43 -3.36 -29.73 1.72
CA ARG A 43 -2.87 -30.62 0.66
C ARG A 43 -2.40 -29.89 -0.58
N TYR A 44 -3.00 -28.75 -0.92
CA TYR A 44 -2.85 -28.14 -2.24
C TYR A 44 -2.32 -26.71 -2.23
N ALA A 45 -2.37 -25.97 -1.11
CA ALA A 45 -1.94 -24.56 -1.07
C ALA A 45 -0.48 -24.38 -1.48
N ALA A 46 0.43 -25.21 -0.97
CA ALA A 46 1.86 -25.13 -1.32
C ALA A 46 2.12 -25.43 -2.81
N ILE A 47 1.41 -26.41 -3.38
CA ILE A 47 1.54 -26.78 -4.80
C ILE A 47 1.02 -25.63 -5.67
N LEU A 48 -0.14 -25.07 -5.32
CA LEU A 48 -0.75 -23.97 -6.06
C LEU A 48 0.10 -22.70 -6.00
N TYR A 49 0.73 -22.43 -4.86
CA TYR A 49 1.65 -21.31 -4.74
C TYR A 49 2.92 -21.53 -5.58
N HIS A 50 3.57 -22.69 -5.46
CA HIS A 50 4.84 -22.95 -6.14
C HIS A 50 4.69 -23.08 -7.67
N ASP A 51 3.70 -23.85 -8.13
CA ASP A 51 3.58 -24.22 -9.54
C ASP A 51 2.75 -23.22 -10.35
N TYR A 52 1.85 -22.47 -9.69
CA TYR A 52 0.90 -21.58 -10.36
C TYR A 52 0.89 -20.15 -9.80
N ASN A 53 1.68 -19.86 -8.76
CA ASN A 53 1.69 -18.57 -8.06
C ASN A 53 0.29 -18.15 -7.54
N VAL A 54 -0.52 -19.14 -7.14
CA VAL A 54 -1.86 -18.93 -6.61
C VAL A 54 -1.84 -19.02 -5.09
N HIS A 55 -2.25 -17.94 -4.43
CA HIS A 55 -2.38 -17.89 -2.98
C HIS A 55 -3.80 -18.29 -2.56
N LEU A 56 -3.94 -19.44 -1.90
CA LEU A 56 -5.21 -19.81 -1.26
C LEU A 56 -5.36 -19.10 0.09
N PRO A 57 -6.48 -18.43 0.38
CA PRO A 57 -6.70 -17.83 1.70
C PRO A 57 -7.06 -18.92 2.71
N ARG A 58 -6.46 -18.92 3.90
CA ARG A 58 -6.78 -19.94 4.93
C ARG A 58 -8.18 -19.76 5.53
N SER A 59 -8.67 -18.53 5.55
CA SER A 59 -9.98 -18.18 6.11
C SER A 59 -10.79 -17.34 5.11
N ASN A 60 -12.11 -17.25 5.32
CA ASN A 60 -12.96 -16.30 4.57
C ASN A 60 -12.72 -14.85 5.00
N TYR A 61 -12.26 -14.65 6.23
CA TYR A 61 -11.91 -13.36 6.79
C TYR A 61 -10.49 -12.97 6.37
N SER A 62 -10.34 -11.76 5.86
CA SER A 62 -9.09 -11.21 5.35
C SER A 62 -8.57 -10.07 6.22
N VAL A 63 -7.36 -9.60 5.88
CA VAL A 63 -6.79 -8.38 6.46
C VAL A 63 -7.66 -7.16 6.17
N ASP A 64 -8.27 -7.08 4.99
CA ASP A 64 -9.10 -5.95 4.60
C ASP A 64 -10.37 -5.90 5.45
N ASP A 65 -11.00 -7.06 5.70
CA ASP A 65 -12.16 -7.17 6.60
C ASP A 65 -11.80 -6.74 8.04
N LEU A 66 -10.57 -7.02 8.47
CA LEU A 66 -10.06 -6.60 9.78
C LEU A 66 -9.86 -5.08 9.85
N TYR A 67 -9.33 -4.46 8.80
CA TYR A 67 -9.22 -3.01 8.70
C TYR A 67 -10.59 -2.33 8.75
N ASP A 68 -11.52 -2.78 7.91
CA ASP A 68 -12.87 -2.21 7.84
C ASP A 68 -13.58 -2.31 9.19
N PHE A 69 -13.48 -3.47 9.86
CA PHE A 69 -14.09 -3.67 11.17
C PHE A 69 -13.50 -2.72 12.24
N LEU A 70 -12.17 -2.59 12.32
CA LEU A 70 -11.52 -1.75 13.32
C LEU A 70 -11.67 -0.24 13.03
N LEU A 71 -11.80 0.15 11.77
CA LEU A 71 -12.16 1.53 11.39
C LEU A 71 -13.58 1.87 11.82
N ALA A 72 -14.52 0.92 11.68
CA ALA A 72 -15.90 1.08 12.14
C ALA A 72 -16.03 1.07 13.69
N HIS A 73 -15.06 0.49 14.40
CA HIS A 73 -15.06 0.39 15.88
C HIS A 73 -13.77 0.97 16.51
N PRO A 74 -13.55 2.31 16.48
CA PRO A 74 -12.31 2.93 16.95
C PRO A 74 -12.01 2.70 18.44
N GLU A 75 -13.04 2.52 19.26
CA GLU A 75 -12.91 2.19 20.69
C GLU A 75 -12.20 0.84 20.90
N LEU A 76 -12.50 -0.14 20.03
CA LEU A 76 -11.90 -1.47 20.08
C LEU A 76 -10.42 -1.43 19.69
N ALA A 77 -10.08 -0.66 18.64
CA ALA A 77 -8.69 -0.44 18.26
C ALA A 77 -7.87 0.17 19.41
N ARG A 78 -8.46 1.10 20.19
CA ARG A 78 -7.83 1.63 21.42
C ARG A 78 -7.74 0.60 22.54
N HIS A 79 -8.77 -0.22 22.73
CA HIS A 79 -8.77 -1.28 23.74
C HIS A 79 -7.62 -2.27 23.52
N LEU A 80 -7.40 -2.70 22.27
CA LEU A 80 -6.39 -3.69 21.89
C LEU A 80 -4.94 -3.20 22.09
N ARG A 81 -4.72 -1.89 22.23
CA ARG A 81 -3.40 -1.34 22.58
C ARG A 81 -3.06 -1.51 24.05
N ALA A 82 -4.06 -1.51 24.92
CA ALA A 82 -3.88 -1.56 26.36
C ALA A 82 -4.14 -2.94 26.95
N LYS A 83 -4.88 -3.79 26.23
CA LYS A 83 -5.36 -5.08 26.72
C LYS A 83 -5.20 -6.16 25.65
N PRO A 84 -4.99 -7.42 26.08
CA PRO A 84 -4.96 -8.55 25.16
C PRO A 84 -6.28 -8.68 24.39
N LEU A 85 -6.19 -9.27 23.20
CA LEU A 85 -7.33 -9.57 22.35
C LEU A 85 -8.41 -10.34 23.13
N ASP A 86 -9.63 -9.80 23.12
CA ASP A 86 -10.83 -10.51 23.55
C ASP A 86 -11.64 -10.89 22.31
N MET A 87 -11.68 -12.19 22.02
CA MET A 87 -12.40 -12.74 20.86
C MET A 87 -13.89 -12.40 20.89
N ALA A 88 -14.48 -12.20 22.07
CA ALA A 88 -15.90 -11.86 22.20
C ALA A 88 -16.25 -10.48 21.62
N MET A 89 -15.25 -9.60 21.41
CA MET A 89 -15.45 -8.27 20.82
C MET A 89 -15.41 -8.28 19.29
N PHE A 90 -15.13 -9.42 18.67
CA PHE A 90 -14.96 -9.57 17.24
C PHE A 90 -16.06 -10.42 16.60
N PRO A 91 -16.38 -10.20 15.32
CA PRO A 91 -17.32 -11.04 14.59
C PRO A 91 -16.85 -12.49 14.60
N VAL A 92 -17.77 -13.44 14.74
CA VAL A 92 -17.46 -14.87 14.84
C VAL A 92 -16.69 -15.35 13.61
N GLU A 93 -16.96 -14.76 12.44
CA GLU A 93 -16.32 -15.06 11.17
C GLU A 93 -14.81 -14.75 11.18
N SER A 94 -14.37 -13.83 12.03
CA SER A 94 -12.96 -13.47 12.19
C SER A 94 -12.20 -14.36 13.16
N HIS A 95 -12.90 -15.22 13.92
CA HIS A 95 -12.29 -15.95 15.03
C HIS A 95 -11.23 -16.95 14.56
N ASP A 96 -11.47 -17.62 13.44
CA ASP A 96 -10.49 -18.55 12.85
C ASP A 96 -9.23 -17.80 12.38
N TYR A 97 -9.40 -16.61 11.82
CA TYR A 97 -8.30 -15.77 11.37
C TYR A 97 -7.47 -15.28 12.56
N LEU A 98 -8.13 -14.62 13.52
CA LEU A 98 -7.51 -14.01 14.69
C LEU A 98 -7.02 -15.02 15.74
N GLY A 99 -7.57 -16.24 15.74
CA GLY A 99 -7.09 -17.35 16.57
C GLY A 99 -5.79 -17.97 16.07
N SER A 100 -5.35 -17.64 14.85
CA SER A 100 -4.09 -18.12 14.29
C SER A 100 -2.90 -17.24 14.68
N ALA A 101 -1.71 -17.83 14.83
CA ALA A 101 -0.48 -17.08 15.11
C ALA A 101 -0.19 -16.00 14.05
N GLN A 102 -0.50 -16.30 12.78
CA GLN A 102 -0.36 -15.35 11.67
C GLN A 102 -1.36 -14.19 11.76
N GLY A 103 -2.63 -14.47 12.10
CA GLY A 103 -3.63 -13.42 12.27
C GLY A 103 -3.32 -12.49 13.43
N LEU A 104 -2.82 -13.03 14.54
CA LEU A 104 -2.33 -12.23 15.67
C LEU A 104 -1.12 -11.37 15.29
N ASP A 105 -0.15 -11.95 14.59
CA ASP A 105 1.03 -11.20 14.12
C ASP A 105 0.62 -10.04 13.21
N ILE A 106 -0.25 -10.30 12.24
CA ILE A 106 -0.76 -9.26 11.35
C ILE A 106 -1.56 -8.19 12.11
N LEU A 107 -2.42 -8.58 13.05
CA LEU A 107 -3.20 -7.65 13.86
C LEU A 107 -2.28 -6.67 14.61
N TYR A 108 -1.31 -7.20 15.36
CA TYR A 108 -0.49 -6.39 16.26
C TYR A 108 0.67 -5.67 15.57
N ASN A 109 1.29 -6.28 14.55
CA ASN A 109 2.50 -5.74 13.92
C ASN A 109 2.22 -4.99 12.60
N THR A 110 1.03 -5.16 12.00
CA THR A 110 0.67 -4.49 10.74
C THR A 110 -0.54 -3.58 10.91
N VAL A 111 -1.67 -4.13 11.37
CA VAL A 111 -2.96 -3.43 11.35
C VAL A 111 -3.04 -2.34 12.43
N LEU A 112 -2.76 -2.67 13.69
CA LEU A 112 -2.84 -1.69 14.78
C LEU A 112 -1.87 -0.50 14.61
N PRO A 113 -0.60 -0.68 14.21
CA PRO A 113 0.31 0.44 13.93
C PRO A 113 -0.16 1.30 12.76
N ALA A 114 -0.68 0.69 11.68
CA ALA A 114 -1.22 1.44 10.55
C ALA A 114 -2.44 2.28 10.95
N LEU A 115 -3.34 1.72 11.77
CA LEU A 115 -4.48 2.45 12.31
C LEU A 115 -4.07 3.56 13.26
N GLU A 116 -3.03 3.34 14.07
CA GLU A 116 -2.49 4.38 14.95
C GLU A 116 -1.93 5.54 14.15
N TYR A 117 -1.16 5.27 13.10
CA TYR A 117 -0.71 6.31 12.18
C TYR A 117 -1.89 7.09 11.57
N ILE A 118 -2.94 6.39 11.12
CA ILE A 118 -4.13 7.05 10.57
C ILE A 118 -4.85 7.92 11.62
N GLN A 119 -4.88 7.47 12.87
CA GLN A 119 -5.58 8.14 13.96
C GLN A 119 -4.78 9.27 14.60
N SER A 120 -3.44 9.18 14.65
CA SER A 120 -2.53 10.20 15.19
C SER A 120 -2.44 11.44 14.30
N LEU A 121 -2.86 11.32 13.03
CA LEU A 121 -3.06 12.46 12.15
C LEU A 121 -4.24 13.31 12.67
N ASP A 122 -3.93 14.51 13.19
CA ASP A 122 -4.93 15.49 13.65
C ASP A 122 -6.00 15.75 12.56
N PRO A 123 -7.31 15.62 12.86
CA PRO A 123 -8.36 15.82 11.88
C PRO A 123 -8.38 17.22 11.23
N LYS A 124 -7.78 18.25 11.86
CA LYS A 124 -7.54 19.55 11.22
C LYS A 124 -6.26 19.61 10.39
N SER A 125 -5.34 18.66 10.59
CA SER A 125 -4.11 18.56 9.82
C SER A 125 -4.24 17.63 8.60
N ARG A 126 -5.25 16.74 8.55
CA ARG A 126 -5.50 15.76 7.47
C ARG A 126 -5.75 16.31 6.08
N ASP A 127 -5.96 17.60 5.92
CA ASP A 127 -6.30 18.13 4.61
C ASP A 127 -5.08 18.09 3.69
N LEU A 128 -5.18 17.32 2.61
CA LEU A 128 -4.35 17.57 1.44
C LEU A 128 -4.75 18.93 0.84
N PRO A 129 -3.83 19.62 0.14
CA PRO A 129 -4.22 20.78 -0.63
C PRO A 129 -5.34 20.40 -1.61
N ARG A 130 -6.26 21.31 -1.86
CA ARG A 130 -7.40 21.06 -2.76
C ARG A 130 -6.96 20.55 -4.15
N PRO A 131 -7.75 19.74 -4.85
CA PRO A 131 -7.42 19.34 -6.22
C PRO A 131 -7.23 20.55 -7.16
N ARG A 132 -6.30 20.44 -8.10
CA ARG A 132 -6.11 21.42 -9.17
C ARG A 132 -7.34 21.47 -10.06
N LEU A 133 -7.72 22.67 -10.49
CA LEU A 133 -8.82 22.89 -11.45
C LEU A 133 -8.33 22.92 -12.91
N SER A 134 -7.02 23.05 -13.11
CA SER A 134 -6.38 23.15 -14.42
C SER A 134 -5.40 22.02 -14.63
N GLU A 135 -4.96 21.83 -15.87
CA GLU A 135 -3.90 20.90 -16.21
C GLU A 135 -2.60 21.19 -15.45
N LEU A 136 -1.84 20.13 -15.17
CA LEU A 136 -0.55 20.21 -14.51
C LEU A 136 0.45 20.97 -15.39
N VAL A 137 1.09 21.99 -14.83
CA VAL A 137 2.16 22.71 -15.53
C VAL A 137 3.50 22.05 -15.22
N ILE A 138 4.17 21.51 -16.25
CA ILE A 138 5.53 20.97 -16.12
C ILE A 138 6.51 21.91 -16.80
N LYS A 139 7.51 22.39 -16.04
CA LYS A 139 8.62 23.17 -16.58
C LYS A 139 9.94 22.45 -16.33
N TYR A 140 10.67 22.23 -17.41
CA TYR A 140 12.05 21.76 -17.32
C TYR A 140 12.98 22.95 -17.44
N GLU A 141 14.11 22.92 -16.74
CA GLU A 141 15.22 23.83 -17.00
C GLU A 141 15.57 23.80 -18.51
N SER A 142 15.86 24.97 -19.09
CA SER A 142 16.13 25.14 -20.52
C SER A 142 17.20 24.17 -21.00
N GLY A 143 16.80 23.23 -21.86
CA GLY A 143 17.66 22.17 -22.41
C GLY A 143 17.37 20.75 -21.90
N ASN A 144 16.32 20.53 -21.09
CA ASN A 144 16.17 19.29 -20.32
C ASN A 144 14.78 18.59 -20.24
N PRO A 145 13.93 18.53 -21.29
CA PRO A 145 12.70 17.72 -21.22
C PRO A 145 12.95 16.20 -21.44
N LEU A 146 14.06 15.82 -22.07
CA LEU A 146 14.34 14.43 -22.49
C LEU A 146 15.78 13.97 -22.21
N LYS A 147 16.66 14.79 -21.63
CA LYS A 147 18.08 14.41 -21.42
C LYS A 147 18.31 13.56 -20.18
N GLU A 148 17.43 13.65 -19.19
CA GLU A 148 17.59 12.93 -17.92
C GLU A 148 16.66 11.73 -17.88
N THR A 149 17.24 10.56 -18.15
CA THR A 149 16.54 9.28 -18.08
C THR A 149 15.83 9.13 -16.74
N GLY A 150 14.51 8.94 -16.80
CA GLY A 150 13.66 8.73 -15.62
C GLY A 150 13.01 10.00 -15.04
N LEU A 151 13.52 11.21 -15.31
CA LEU A 151 12.95 12.44 -14.72
C LEU A 151 11.53 12.70 -15.22
N LYS A 152 11.29 12.53 -16.52
CA LYS A 152 9.93 12.64 -17.10
C LYS A 152 8.97 11.63 -16.47
N THR A 153 9.41 10.38 -16.30
CA THR A 153 8.60 9.33 -15.65
C THR A 153 8.31 9.70 -14.19
N HIS A 154 9.30 10.24 -13.48
CA HIS A 154 9.12 10.72 -12.10
C HIS A 154 8.11 11.86 -12.03
N PHE A 155 8.20 12.85 -12.92
CA PHE A 155 7.24 13.95 -12.99
C PHE A 155 5.85 13.48 -13.41
N ASN A 156 5.73 12.48 -14.30
CA ASN A 156 4.44 11.88 -14.63
C ASN A 156 3.81 11.17 -13.42
N ARG A 157 4.62 10.47 -12.60
CA ARG A 157 4.16 9.86 -11.34
C ARG A 157 3.72 10.92 -10.34
N LEU A 158 4.48 12.01 -10.19
CA LEU A 158 4.04 13.15 -9.37
C LEU A 158 2.77 13.80 -9.94
N GLY A 159 2.59 13.82 -11.26
CA GLY A 159 1.44 14.44 -11.89
C GLY A 159 0.09 13.78 -11.61
N THR A 160 0.08 12.53 -11.12
CA THR A 160 -1.16 11.83 -10.72
C THR A 160 -1.77 12.42 -9.45
N TYR A 161 -0.98 13.10 -8.61
CA TYR A 161 -1.47 13.76 -7.40
C TYR A 161 -2.17 15.06 -7.79
N THR A 162 -3.49 15.09 -7.63
CA THR A 162 -4.34 16.19 -8.10
C THR A 162 -4.06 17.52 -7.38
N PHE A 163 -3.50 17.49 -6.17
CA PHE A 163 -3.13 18.67 -5.39
C PHE A 163 -1.83 19.37 -5.83
N ILE A 164 -1.13 18.81 -6.83
CA ILE A 164 0.08 19.41 -7.41
C ILE A 164 -0.31 20.27 -8.61
N SER A 165 -0.01 21.57 -8.54
CA SER A 165 -0.34 22.55 -9.58
C SER A 165 0.77 22.70 -10.63
N ARG A 166 2.04 22.58 -10.22
CA ARG A 166 3.20 22.71 -11.10
C ARG A 166 4.39 21.91 -10.61
N LEU A 167 5.14 21.35 -11.55
CA LEU A 167 6.45 20.75 -11.34
C LEU A 167 7.52 21.55 -12.08
N GLN A 168 8.64 21.83 -11.42
CA GLN A 168 9.73 22.55 -12.04
C GLN A 168 11.10 21.97 -11.67
N SER A 169 11.87 21.50 -12.65
CA SER A 169 13.29 21.26 -12.42
C SER A 169 14.06 22.60 -12.37
N VAL A 170 15.03 22.69 -11.45
CA VAL A 170 15.73 23.96 -11.18
C VAL A 170 17.18 23.89 -11.63
N ARG A 171 17.97 23.03 -10.98
CA ARG A 171 19.41 22.93 -11.17
C ARG A 171 19.91 21.55 -10.74
N TYR A 172 21.05 21.17 -11.28
CA TYR A 172 21.86 20.08 -10.74
C TYR A 172 22.36 20.44 -9.34
N LEU A 173 22.28 19.49 -8.41
CA LEU A 173 23.00 19.62 -7.15
C LEU A 173 24.50 19.53 -7.46
N ARG A 174 25.25 20.59 -7.15
CA ARG A 174 26.72 20.60 -7.30
C ARG A 174 27.33 19.83 -6.13
N GLY A 175 27.86 18.63 -6.37
CA GLY A 175 28.55 17.84 -5.35
C GLY A 175 28.32 16.33 -5.47
N THR A 176 28.45 15.64 -4.33
CA THR A 176 28.09 14.23 -4.17
C THR A 176 26.60 14.01 -4.41
N LYS A 177 26.25 12.88 -5.02
CA LYS A 177 24.85 12.48 -5.17
C LYS A 177 24.18 12.42 -3.81
N ALA A 178 22.91 12.77 -3.77
CA ALA A 178 22.10 12.49 -2.59
C ALA A 178 22.12 10.97 -2.32
N SER A 179 22.25 10.60 -1.06
CA SER A 179 22.20 9.20 -0.63
C SER A 179 20.82 8.58 -0.85
N GLN A 180 19.77 9.42 -0.88
CA GLN A 180 18.40 9.01 -1.08
C GLN A 180 17.58 10.16 -1.70
N ASP A 181 16.60 9.81 -2.52
CA ASP A 181 15.58 10.74 -3.00
C ASP A 181 14.58 11.02 -1.88
N ARG A 182 14.27 12.29 -1.69
CA ARG A 182 13.31 12.76 -0.68
C ARG A 182 12.66 14.05 -1.13
N ILE A 183 11.53 14.35 -0.51
CA ILE A 183 10.82 15.62 -0.62
C ILE A 183 10.85 16.30 0.74
N ASP A 184 11.14 17.59 0.77
CA ASP A 184 11.18 18.43 1.96
C ASP A 184 10.20 19.60 1.80
N VAL A 185 9.59 20.04 2.90
CA VAL A 185 8.72 21.23 2.91
C VAL A 185 9.56 22.49 2.79
N VAL A 186 9.31 23.31 1.76
CA VAL A 186 10.00 24.59 1.57
C VAL A 186 9.13 25.75 2.08
N ALA A 187 7.87 25.79 1.65
CA ALA A 187 6.87 26.79 2.06
C ALA A 187 5.47 26.16 2.13
N GLY A 188 4.45 26.96 2.45
CA GLY A 188 3.06 26.47 2.56
C GLY A 188 2.43 26.03 1.24
N ASP A 189 2.98 26.46 0.10
CA ASP A 189 2.56 26.07 -1.25
C ASP A 189 3.67 25.38 -2.05
N LEU A 190 4.80 25.06 -1.40
CA LEU A 190 6.02 24.67 -2.10
C LEU A 190 6.76 23.56 -1.37
N LEU A 191 7.01 22.47 -2.09
CA LEU A 191 7.91 21.40 -1.66
C LEU A 191 9.13 21.36 -2.57
N GLY A 192 10.24 20.88 -2.03
CA GLY A 192 11.50 20.66 -2.73
C GLY A 192 11.82 19.19 -2.80
N GLY A 193 12.05 18.66 -3.98
CA GLY A 193 12.38 17.25 -4.19
C GLY A 193 13.77 17.06 -4.77
N ILE A 194 14.38 15.93 -4.45
CA ILE A 194 15.60 15.45 -5.09
C ILE A 194 15.26 14.22 -5.93
N PHE A 195 15.72 14.22 -7.18
CA PHE A 195 15.68 13.07 -8.08
C PHE A 195 17.10 12.65 -8.42
N THR A 196 17.46 11.40 -8.13
CA THR A 196 18.82 10.89 -8.33
C THR A 196 18.82 9.78 -9.36
N ASN A 197 19.69 9.92 -10.37
CA ASN A 197 19.94 8.88 -11.36
C ASN A 197 21.39 8.35 -11.27
N LYS A 198 21.73 7.41 -12.16
CA LYS A 198 23.09 6.82 -12.23
C LYS A 198 24.20 7.85 -12.44
N ALA A 199 23.92 9.06 -12.90
CA ALA A 199 24.93 10.08 -13.16
C ALA A 199 24.95 11.19 -12.11
N LYS A 200 23.79 11.67 -11.64
CA LYS A 200 23.66 12.90 -10.83
C LYS A 200 22.33 13.01 -10.10
N SER A 201 22.26 13.97 -9.18
CA SER A 201 21.05 14.37 -8.47
C SER A 201 20.56 15.72 -8.98
N ILE A 202 19.24 15.84 -9.16
CA ILE A 202 18.55 17.00 -9.70
C ILE A 202 17.60 17.51 -8.64
N TYR A 203 17.68 18.80 -8.36
CA TYR A 203 16.72 19.46 -7.49
C TYR A 203 15.54 20.00 -8.29
N TYR A 204 14.33 19.77 -7.79
CA TYR A 204 13.09 20.24 -8.39
C TYR A 204 12.13 20.77 -7.35
N TYR A 205 11.21 21.62 -7.78
CA TYR A 205 10.12 22.14 -6.97
C TYR A 205 8.80 21.48 -7.35
N ILE A 206 7.97 21.28 -6.32
CA ILE A 206 6.58 20.84 -6.42
C ILE A 206 5.74 21.99 -5.85
N TYR A 207 4.96 22.63 -6.71
CA TYR A 207 4.02 23.66 -6.31
C TYR A 207 2.67 23.01 -6.02
N LEU A 208 2.10 23.39 -4.88
CA LEU A 208 0.78 22.94 -4.43
C LEU A 208 -0.30 23.93 -4.89
N THR A 209 -1.55 23.56 -4.70
CA THR A 209 -2.73 24.36 -5.08
C THR A 209 -3.19 25.35 -4.01
N GLU A 210 -2.66 25.23 -2.79
CA GLU A 210 -2.97 26.05 -1.64
C GLU A 210 -1.68 26.42 -0.90
N ASN A 211 -1.66 27.62 -0.32
CA ASN A 211 -0.58 28.06 0.56
C ASN A 211 -0.98 27.82 2.02
N ASP A 212 -0.79 26.59 2.47
CA ASP A 212 -1.04 26.14 3.83
C ASP A 212 0.08 25.20 4.27
N ARG A 213 0.84 25.61 5.29
CA ARG A 213 2.02 24.87 5.76
C ARG A 213 1.66 23.52 6.37
N GLY A 214 0.50 23.39 7.02
CA GLY A 214 0.01 22.12 7.54
C GLY A 214 -0.26 21.15 6.39
N LYS A 215 -1.05 21.59 5.40
CA LYS A 215 -1.36 20.78 4.22
C LYS A 215 -0.11 20.44 3.38
N ALA A 216 0.84 21.36 3.27
CA ALA A 216 2.12 21.12 2.61
C ALA A 216 2.95 20.05 3.31
N SER A 217 3.04 20.10 4.65
CA SER A 217 3.70 19.07 5.45
C SER A 217 3.08 17.70 5.22
N HIS A 218 1.76 17.65 5.13
CA HIS A 218 1.02 16.41 4.91
C HIS A 218 1.20 15.88 3.49
N ALA A 219 1.08 16.73 2.48
CA ALA A 219 1.41 16.38 1.10
C ALA A 219 2.85 15.85 1.00
N CYS A 220 3.80 16.47 1.70
CA CYS A 220 5.19 16.01 1.76
C CYS A 220 5.33 14.59 2.35
N ARG A 221 4.66 14.31 3.48
CA ARG A 221 4.66 12.97 4.10
C ARG A 221 4.06 11.92 3.16
N VAL A 222 2.88 12.20 2.58
CA VAL A 222 2.19 11.31 1.64
C VAL A 222 3.09 10.99 0.44
N LEU A 223 3.67 12.02 -0.19
CA LEU A 223 4.54 11.83 -1.35
C LEU A 223 5.80 11.02 -1.00
N ASN A 224 6.43 11.28 0.16
CA ASN A 224 7.61 10.51 0.58
C ASN A 224 7.30 9.05 0.88
N ARG A 225 6.16 8.76 1.53
CA ARG A 225 5.69 7.40 1.78
C ARG A 225 5.41 6.67 0.46
N ASP A 226 4.59 7.27 -0.39
CA ASP A 226 4.07 6.62 -1.60
C ASP A 226 5.13 6.49 -2.71
N LEU A 227 6.11 7.40 -2.77
CA LEU A 227 7.17 7.36 -3.78
C LEU A 227 8.45 6.67 -3.32
N TYR A 228 8.80 6.79 -2.04
CA TYR A 228 10.11 6.39 -1.52
C TYR A 228 10.06 5.45 -0.32
N GLY A 229 8.88 5.10 0.19
CA GLY A 229 8.74 4.24 1.38
C GLY A 229 9.27 4.88 2.66
N LEU A 230 9.45 6.20 2.68
CA LEU A 230 9.95 6.95 3.83
C LEU A 230 8.80 7.22 4.80
N ILE A 231 8.87 6.62 5.98
CA ILE A 231 7.93 6.85 7.09
C ILE A 231 8.64 7.78 8.08
N TYR A 232 8.10 8.97 8.29
CA TYR A 232 8.60 9.90 9.31
C TYR A 232 7.83 9.64 10.62
N GLU A 233 8.54 9.16 11.64
CA GLU A 233 8.13 9.22 13.05
C GLU A 233 8.20 10.68 13.49
N ASP A 234 7.14 11.17 14.15
CA ASP A 234 7.10 12.49 14.79
C ASP A 234 7.70 12.40 16.21
#